data_AF-A0A553BN32-F1
#
_entry.id   AF-A0A553BN32-F1
#
_cell.length_a   1.000
_cell.length_b   1.000
_cell.length_c   1.000
_cell.angle_alpha   90.00
_cell.angle_beta   90.00
_cell.angle_gamma   90.00
#
_symmetry.space_group_name_H-M   'P 1'
#
loop_
_entity.id
_entity.type
_entity.pdbx_description
1 polymer ?
#
loop_
_entity_poly.entity_id
_entity_poly.type
_entity_poly.pdbx_seq_one_letter_code
_entity_poly.pdbx_strand_id
1 'polypeptide(L)'
;MASIRKNINLFINIIISITVFIFIFYSNMGKSGGDMAIVIMNFIFGFIQLISVLILGLFSKKINYKIIIAIICMQIIEIFVFVNFGREINEYYKAELLLKTDLINNSYQIYFG
;
A
#
# COMPACT_ATOMS: atom_id res chain seq x y z
N MET A 1 2.95 -10.60 -31.57
CA MET A 1 2.41 -11.33 -30.39
C MET A 1 3.26 -11.20 -29.11
N ALA A 2 4.60 -11.24 -29.16
CA ALA A 2 5.44 -11.15 -27.95
C ALA A 2 5.37 -9.80 -27.21
N SER A 3 5.19 -8.69 -27.93
CA SER A 3 5.05 -7.34 -27.34
C SER A 3 3.79 -7.20 -26.45
N ILE A 4 2.65 -7.69 -26.95
CA ILE A 4 1.35 -7.62 -26.25
C ILE A 4 1.40 -8.41 -24.92
N ARG A 5 1.99 -9.61 -24.94
CA ARG A 5 2.12 -10.47 -23.75
C ARG A 5 2.99 -9.83 -22.66
N LYS A 6 4.00 -9.04 -23.06
CA LYS A 6 4.88 -8.32 -22.13
C LYS A 6 4.18 -7.14 -21.44
N ASN A 7 3.31 -6.44 -22.16
CA ASN A 7 2.52 -5.33 -21.60
C ASN A 7 1.44 -5.82 -20.63
N ILE A 8 0.83 -6.97 -20.89
CA ILE A 8 -0.14 -7.61 -19.99
C ILE A 8 0.49 -7.95 -18.64
N ASN A 9 1.70 -8.54 -18.63
CA ASN A 9 2.39 -8.87 -17.39
C ASN A 9 2.75 -7.63 -16.55
N LEU A 10 3.09 -6.52 -17.21
CA LEU A 10 3.32 -5.24 -16.55
C LEU A 10 2.03 -4.74 -15.88
N PHE A 11 0.91 -4.80 -16.62
CA PHE A 11 -0.39 -4.36 -16.14
C PHE A 11 -0.88 -5.18 -14.94
N ILE A 12 -0.72 -6.51 -14.98
CA ILE A 12 -1.05 -7.41 -13.87
C ILE A 12 -0.23 -7.05 -12.63
N ASN A 13 1.08 -6.82 -12.78
CA ASN A 13 1.92 -6.41 -11.65
C ASN A 13 1.47 -5.08 -11.03
N ILE A 14 1.09 -4.11 -11.85
CA ILE A 14 0.56 -2.83 -11.37
C ILE A 14 -0.74 -3.03 -10.59
N ILE A 15 -1.69 -3.82 -11.12
CA ILE A 15 -2.97 -4.09 -10.45
C ILE A 15 -2.75 -4.81 -9.11
N ILE A 16 -1.88 -5.83 -9.06
CA ILE A 16 -1.54 -6.54 -7.83
C ILE A 16 -0.93 -5.57 -6.81
N SER A 17 -0.01 -4.70 -7.26
CA SER A 17 0.62 -3.68 -6.43
C SER A 17 -0.41 -2.77 -5.76
N ILE A 18 -1.32 -2.22 -6.56
CA ILE A 18 -2.37 -1.32 -6.07
C ILE A 18 -3.29 -2.05 -5.10
N THR A 19 -3.68 -3.29 -5.42
CA THR A 19 -4.57 -4.09 -4.58
C THR A 19 -3.95 -4.37 -3.22
N VAL A 20 -2.68 -4.77 -3.19
CA VAL A 20 -1.94 -5.05 -1.94
C VAL A 20 -1.75 -3.78 -1.12
N PHE A 21 -1.40 -2.67 -1.75
CA PHE A 21 -1.31 -1.37 -1.08
C PHE A 21 -2.63 -0.98 -0.42
N ILE A 22 -3.74 -1.03 -1.16
CA ILE A 22 -5.08 -0.71 -0.64
C ILE A 22 -5.40 -1.62 0.56
N PHE A 23 -5.14 -2.91 0.45
CA PHE A 23 -5.39 -3.86 1.52
C PHE A 23 -4.58 -3.54 2.79
N ILE A 24 -3.27 -3.29 2.66
CA ILE A 24 -2.38 -2.92 3.76
C ILE A 24 -2.85 -1.62 4.42
N PHE A 25 -3.16 -0.62 3.59
CA PHE A 25 -3.62 0.70 4.02
C PHE A 25 -4.89 0.59 4.86
N TYR A 26 -5.96 0.02 4.32
CA TYR A 26 -7.23 -0.13 5.03
C TYR A 26 -7.12 -1.01 6.28
N SER A 27 -6.25 -2.02 6.26
CA SER A 27 -6.11 -2.95 7.40
C SER A 27 -5.41 -2.33 8.61
N ASN A 28 -4.62 -1.27 8.42
CA ASN A 28 -3.76 -0.72 9.47
C ASN A 28 -4.09 0.73 9.84
N MET A 29 -4.81 1.45 8.99
CA MET A 29 -5.16 2.84 9.23
C MET A 29 -6.04 3.04 10.48
N GLY A 30 -5.81 4.14 11.22
CA GLY A 30 -6.58 4.50 12.41
C GLY A 30 -6.22 3.68 13.66
N LYS A 31 -5.32 2.70 13.54
CA LYS A 31 -4.76 1.94 14.67
C LYS A 31 -3.56 2.67 15.26
N SER A 32 -3.29 2.43 16.54
CA SER A 32 -2.07 2.92 17.20
C SER A 32 -0.84 2.30 16.52
N GLY A 33 0.06 3.12 15.98
CA GLY A 33 1.21 2.68 15.16
C GLY A 33 0.84 2.17 13.76
N GLY A 34 -0.41 2.38 13.33
CA GLY A 34 -0.92 1.95 12.03
C GLY A 34 -0.22 2.61 10.84
N ASP A 35 0.11 3.89 10.97
CA ASP A 35 0.97 4.62 10.03
C ASP A 35 2.30 3.92 9.79
N MET A 36 3.02 3.60 10.85
CA MET A 36 4.31 2.92 10.77
C MET A 36 4.17 1.52 10.17
N ALA A 37 3.09 0.80 10.50
CA ALA A 37 2.80 -0.51 9.92
C ALA A 37 2.55 -0.43 8.41
N ILE A 38 1.83 0.58 7.92
CA ILE A 38 1.60 0.78 6.48
C ILE A 38 2.93 1.06 5.76
N VAL A 39 3.79 1.91 6.33
CA VAL A 39 5.13 2.18 5.77
C VAL A 39 5.93 0.90 5.64
N ILE A 40 6.07 0.16 6.74
CA ILE A 40 6.91 -1.04 6.78
C ILE A 40 6.40 -2.09 5.79
N MET A 41 5.09 -2.31 5.74
CA MET A 41 4.49 -3.32 4.87
C MET A 41 4.61 -2.95 3.39
N ASN A 42 4.45 -1.67 3.03
CA ASN A 42 4.68 -1.21 1.66
C ASN A 42 6.16 -1.31 1.27
N PHE A 43 7.08 -1.02 2.19
CA PHE A 43 8.50 -1.15 1.94
C PHE A 43 8.91 -2.61 1.69
N ILE A 44 8.41 -3.55 2.52
CA ILE A 44 8.60 -4.99 2.33
C ILE A 44 8.03 -5.43 0.98
N PHE A 45 6.85 -4.96 0.62
CA PHE A 45 6.22 -5.29 -0.64
C PHE A 45 7.02 -4.76 -1.86
N GLY A 46 7.50 -3.52 -1.80
CA GLY A 46 8.39 -2.95 -2.81
C GLY A 46 9.67 -3.76 -3.00
N PHE A 47 10.28 -4.23 -1.90
CA PHE A 47 11.43 -5.13 -1.96
C PHE A 47 11.09 -6.47 -2.62
N ILE A 48 9.95 -7.08 -2.28
CA ILE A 48 9.49 -8.33 -2.90
C ILE A 48 9.31 -8.12 -4.41
N GLN A 49 8.72 -7.01 -4.85
CA GLN A 49 8.59 -6.68 -6.27
C GLN A 49 9.95 -6.55 -6.96
N LEU A 50 10.91 -5.88 -6.32
CA LEU A 50 12.25 -5.66 -6.86
C LEU A 50 12.99 -7.00 -7.04
N ILE A 51 12.94 -7.85 -6.01
CA ILE A 51 13.47 -9.23 -6.06
C ILE A 51 12.78 -10.04 -7.16
N SER A 52 11.44 -9.99 -7.25
CA SER A 52 10.67 -10.73 -8.26
C SER A 52 11.05 -10.34 -9.69
N VAL A 53 11.24 -9.04 -9.95
CA VAL A 53 11.66 -8.53 -11.25
C VAL A 53 13.08 -8.99 -11.60
N LEU A 54 13.99 -8.99 -10.62
CA LEU A 54 15.35 -9.48 -10.82
C LEU A 54 15.37 -10.98 -11.12
N ILE A 55 14.65 -11.79 -10.34
CA ILE A 55 14.55 -13.24 -10.53
C ILE A 55 13.97 -13.56 -11.92
N LEU A 56 12.85 -12.94 -12.31
CA LEU A 56 12.26 -13.12 -13.63
C LEU A 56 13.20 -12.66 -14.75
N GLY A 57 13.97 -11.59 -14.52
CA GLY A 57 14.99 -11.11 -15.43
C GLY A 57 16.13 -12.10 -15.64
N LEU A 58 16.57 -12.80 -14.58
CA LEU A 58 17.58 -13.85 -14.64
C LEU A 58 17.08 -15.06 -15.45
N PHE A 59 15.87 -15.54 -15.19
CA PHE A 59 15.28 -16.66 -15.95
C PHE A 59 15.07 -16.33 -17.44
N SER A 60 14.71 -15.09 -17.75
CA SER A 60 14.50 -14.64 -19.13
C SER A 60 15.78 -14.13 -19.82
N LYS A 61 16.94 -14.18 -19.14
CA LYS A 61 18.24 -13.62 -19.57
C LYS A 61 18.17 -12.14 -19.99
N LYS A 62 17.14 -11.41 -19.54
CA LYS A 62 16.92 -10.01 -19.90
C LYS A 62 16.23 -9.27 -18.77
N ILE A 63 16.99 -8.41 -18.10
CA ILE A 63 16.48 -7.53 -17.05
C ILE A 63 15.84 -6.29 -17.68
N ASN A 64 14.66 -5.91 -17.21
CA ASN A 64 13.99 -4.69 -17.64
C ASN A 64 14.22 -3.55 -16.64
N TYR A 65 15.30 -2.80 -16.83
CA TYR A 65 15.70 -1.68 -15.95
C TYR A 65 14.62 -0.60 -15.80
N LYS A 66 13.74 -0.42 -16.80
CA LYS A 66 12.62 0.54 -16.71
C LYS A 66 11.65 0.18 -15.57
N ILE A 67 11.41 -1.12 -15.34
CA ILE A 67 10.54 -1.59 -14.26
C ILE A 67 11.22 -1.36 -12.91
N ILE A 68 12.52 -1.65 -12.81
CA ILE A 68 13.30 -1.44 -11.59
C ILE A 68 13.30 0.04 -11.19
N ILE A 69 13.56 0.93 -12.14
CA ILE A 69 13.53 2.38 -11.90
C ILE A 69 12.13 2.82 -11.45
N ALA A 70 11.07 2.33 -12.09
CA ALA A 70 9.70 2.65 -11.69
C ALA A 70 9.40 2.21 -10.24
N ILE A 71 9.82 1.00 -9.84
CA ILE A 71 9.65 0.52 -8.46
C ILE A 71 10.39 1.43 -7.48
N ILE A 72 11.65 1.77 -7.77
CA ILE A 72 12.45 2.65 -6.91
C ILE A 72 11.81 4.04 -6.77
N CYS A 73 11.38 4.65 -7.89
CA CYS A 73 10.71 5.94 -7.87
C CYS A 73 9.43 5.91 -7.03
N MET A 74 8.62 4.84 -7.15
CA MET A 74 7.41 4.69 -6.35
C MET A 74 7.72 4.55 -4.86
N GLN A 75 8.74 3.79 -4.49
CA GLN A 75 9.18 3.67 -3.09
C GLN A 75 9.63 5.01 -2.49
N ILE A 76 10.34 5.83 -3.27
CA ILE A 76 10.74 7.18 -2.84
C ILE A 76 9.51 8.06 -2.61
N ILE A 77 8.53 8.03 -3.54
CA ILE A 77 7.28 8.80 -3.41
C ILE A 77 6.50 8.33 -2.17
N GLU A 78 6.38 7.02 -1.94
CA GLU A 78 5.70 6.48 -0.76
C GLU A 78 6.35 6.94 0.54
N ILE A 79 7.69 6.86 0.64
CA ILE A 79 8.43 7.37 1.80
C ILE A 79 8.16 8.86 1.99
N PHE A 80 8.24 9.66 0.93
CA PHE A 80 8.01 11.09 1.00
C PHE A 80 6.61 11.41 1.51
N VAL A 81 5.58 10.75 0.98
CA VAL A 81 4.19 10.93 1.43
C VAL A 81 4.05 10.56 2.89
N PHE A 82 4.64 9.45 3.33
CA PHE A 82 4.49 9.01 4.72
C PHE A 82 5.24 9.86 5.73
N VAL A 83 6.46 10.29 5.40
CA VAL A 83 7.25 11.16 6.28
C VAL A 83 6.57 12.51 6.49
N ASN A 84 5.95 13.06 5.44
CA ASN A 84 5.32 14.38 5.53
C ASN A 84 3.87 14.33 6.02
N PHE A 85 3.10 13.32 5.61
CA PHE A 85 1.64 13.29 5.81
C PHE A 85 1.15 12.06 6.59
N GLY A 86 2.00 11.06 6.86
CA GLY A 86 1.57 9.79 7.45
C GLY A 86 0.89 9.94 8.82
N ARG A 87 1.41 10.83 9.66
CA ARG A 87 0.82 11.13 10.97
C ARG A 87 -0.55 11.80 10.85
N GLU A 88 -0.66 12.84 10.03
CA GLU A 88 -1.91 13.58 9.81
C GLU A 88 -3.00 12.65 9.24
N ILE A 89 -2.62 11.83 8.27
CA ILE A 89 -3.47 10.80 7.68
C ILE A 89 -3.96 9.82 8.76
N ASN A 90 -3.08 9.34 9.64
CA ASN A 90 -3.47 8.40 10.69
C ASN A 90 -4.36 9.04 11.76
N GLU A 91 -4.07 10.29 12.16
CA GLU A 91 -4.88 11.04 13.12
C GLU A 91 -6.28 11.33 12.58
N TYR A 92 -6.41 11.72 11.30
CA TYR A 92 -7.71 11.97 10.65
C TYR A 92 -8.61 10.73 10.74
N TYR A 93 -8.10 9.56 10.36
CA TYR A 93 -8.91 8.34 10.38
C TYR A 93 -9.18 7.82 11.79
N LYS A 94 -8.25 8.04 12.73
CA LYS A 94 -8.48 7.70 14.15
C LYS A 94 -9.61 8.55 14.73
N ALA A 95 -9.67 9.85 14.40
CA ALA A 95 -10.75 10.73 14.82
C ALA A 95 -12.10 10.29 14.24
N GLU A 96 -12.15 9.92 12.96
CA GLU A 96 -13.36 9.41 12.31
C GLU A 96 -13.87 8.10 12.94
N LEU A 97 -12.97 7.19 13.29
CA LEU A 97 -13.29 5.94 14.00
C LEU A 97 -13.89 6.18 15.39
N LEU A 98 -13.33 7.12 16.15
CA LEU A 98 -13.85 7.48 17.47
C LEU A 98 -15.25 8.08 17.38
N LEU A 99 -15.46 9.01 16.45
CA LEU A 99 -16.76 9.64 16.20
C LEU A 99 -17.84 8.59 15.86
N LYS A 100 -17.49 7.62 15.03
CA LYS A 100 -18.40 6.52 14.67
C LYS A 100 -18.73 5.63 15.87
N THR A 101 -17.75 5.37 16.73
CA THR A 101 -17.93 4.56 17.95
C THR A 101 -18.83 5.27 18.96
N ASP A 102 -18.65 6.59 19.13
CA ASP A 102 -19.47 7.40 20.03
C ASP A 102 -20.93 7.49 19.56
N LEU A 103 -21.17 7.66 18.25
CA LEU A 103 -22.52 7.64 17.67
C LEU A 103 -23.22 6.29 17.92
N ILE A 104 -22.50 5.20 17.77
CA ILE A 104 -23.02 3.85 18.03
C ILE A 104 -23.38 3.71 19.52
N ASN A 105 -22.47 4.06 20.42
CA ASN A 105 -22.69 3.96 21.86
C ASN A 105 -23.86 4.83 22.34
N ASN A 106 -23.99 6.06 21.84
CA ASN A 106 -25.13 6.94 22.14
C ASN A 106 -26.44 6.33 21.63
N SER A 107 -26.44 5.75 20.42
CA SER A 107 -27.62 5.07 19.89
C SER A 107 -28.04 3.92 20.80
N TYR A 108 -27.08 3.07 21.23
CA TYR A 108 -27.38 1.97 22.13
C TYR A 108 -27.95 2.43 23.48
N GLN A 109 -27.43 3.50 24.08
CA GLN A 109 -27.98 4.04 25.33
C GLN A 109 -29.41 4.59 25.15
N ILE A 110 -29.72 5.23 24.02
CA ILE A 110 -31.05 5.78 23.76
C ILE A 110 -32.09 4.66 23.56
N TYR A 111 -31.72 3.55 22.90
CA TYR A 111 -32.66 2.49 22.56
C TYR A 111 -32.74 1.34 23.58
N PHE A 112 -31.73 1.18 24.44
CA PHE A 112 -31.62 0.02 25.35
C PHE A 112 -31.20 0.39 26.79
N GLY A 113 -31.03 1.68 27.10
CA GLY A 113 -30.69 2.19 28.44
C GLY A 113 -31.90 2.57 29.27
#